data_AF-A0A397V5Z9-F1
#
_entry.id   AF-A0A397V5Z9-F1
#
_cell.length_a   1.000
_cell.length_b   1.000
_cell.length_c   1.000
_cell.angle_alpha   90.00
_cell.angle_beta   90.00
_cell.angle_gamma   90.00
#
_symmetry.space_group_name_H-M   'P 1'
#
loop_
_entity.id
_entity.type
_entity.pdbx_description
1 polymer ?
#
loop_
_entity_poly.entity_id
_entity_poly.type
_entity_poly.pdbx_seq_one_letter_code
_entity_poly.pdbx_strand_id
1 'polypeptide(L)'
;MRSTTKRKKSKTSSNINTSSTHTSNLLRIPLETFLEICKYLTPVDLLSLSLVCKTFYIDLCCGDSITIQEIWRQSRLTYMPFREMGPPDGMNEREYIRFLIENKCYFCGSKTRVTRIYWERRVRSCIKCFKDNTVLEGIDNRVKLILQRPFLQNGSLSNRFWRDQVEAKYAELCSIDIKDQNEWIYEQYQLSNDLQREIAERRREDVLSRENQRSQRIQSISDKLDLMCEERDENGSEKYQRYLLERCPSLCKCYTYERPFSERGWKILRQKLIKEYPQAEQSSKYLMNDDTFDSDDVGYDSDEIHIDDMSDDSKIFFGSGSYRCMIQ
;
A
#
# COMPACT_ATOMS: atom_id res chain seq x y z
N MET A 1 -20.73 -67.24 -19.96
CA MET A 1 -21.87 -66.36 -19.64
C MET A 1 -21.49 -64.94 -20.10
N ARG A 2 -21.76 -64.53 -21.36
CA ARG A 2 -22.90 -63.68 -21.79
C ARG A 2 -23.44 -62.82 -20.63
N SER A 3 -23.38 -61.50 -20.68
CA SER A 3 -24.09 -60.70 -21.69
C SER A 3 -23.42 -59.37 -22.00
N THR A 4 -23.37 -59.09 -23.30
CA THR A 4 -23.07 -57.83 -23.97
C THR A 4 -24.30 -56.92 -24.02
N THR A 5 -24.12 -55.61 -23.91
CA THR A 5 -25.08 -54.65 -24.48
C THR A 5 -24.37 -53.61 -25.34
N LYS A 6 -24.59 -53.75 -26.65
CA LYS A 6 -24.22 -52.85 -27.74
C LYS A 6 -24.90 -51.49 -27.56
N ARG A 7 -24.20 -50.40 -27.90
CA ARG A 7 -24.86 -49.14 -28.29
C ARG A 7 -24.28 -48.62 -29.59
N LYS A 8 -25.19 -48.38 -30.54
CA LYS A 8 -25.01 -48.06 -31.97
C LYS A 8 -24.15 -46.81 -32.20
N LYS A 9 -23.22 -46.89 -33.16
CA LYS A 9 -22.65 -45.73 -33.86
C LYS A 9 -23.70 -45.20 -34.85
N SER A 10 -24.26 -44.03 -34.56
CA SER A 10 -24.98 -43.21 -35.54
C SER A 10 -23.99 -42.20 -36.14
N LYS A 11 -23.74 -42.32 -37.45
CA LYS A 11 -23.14 -41.26 -38.26
C LYS A 11 -24.20 -40.17 -38.42
N THR A 12 -23.96 -39.01 -37.82
CA THR A 12 -24.68 -37.79 -38.16
C THR A 12 -23.62 -36.78 -38.57
N SER A 13 -23.53 -36.55 -39.88
CA SER A 13 -22.87 -35.39 -40.44
C SER A 13 -23.57 -34.15 -39.91
N SER A 14 -22.88 -33.33 -39.13
CA SER A 14 -23.36 -32.01 -38.74
C SER A 14 -22.25 -31.01 -39.01
N ASN A 15 -22.45 -30.29 -40.11
CA ASN A 15 -21.92 -28.99 -40.49
C ASN A 15 -20.83 -28.41 -39.57
N ILE A 16 -19.63 -28.29 -40.15
CA ILE A 16 -18.59 -27.38 -39.72
C ILE A 16 -19.16 -25.97 -39.88
N ASN A 17 -19.84 -25.48 -38.85
CA ASN A 17 -20.00 -24.05 -38.67
C ASN A 17 -18.61 -23.56 -38.26
N THR A 18 -17.95 -22.90 -39.21
CA THR A 18 -16.77 -22.07 -39.00
C THR A 18 -17.09 -21.02 -37.95
N SER A 19 -16.87 -21.37 -36.68
CA SER A 19 -16.78 -20.41 -35.60
C SER A 19 -15.52 -19.58 -35.86
N SER A 20 -15.72 -18.37 -36.38
CA SER A 20 -14.71 -17.30 -36.46
C SER A 20 -13.88 -17.29 -35.19
N THR A 21 -12.66 -17.84 -35.27
CA THR A 21 -11.66 -17.69 -34.22
C THR A 21 -11.20 -16.24 -34.26
N HIS A 22 -11.78 -15.38 -33.43
CA HIS A 22 -11.16 -14.12 -33.06
C HIS A 22 -9.87 -14.43 -32.29
N THR A 23 -8.82 -14.83 -33.00
CA THR A 23 -7.46 -14.82 -32.47
C THR A 23 -7.15 -13.36 -32.18
N SER A 24 -6.94 -13.03 -30.92
CA SER A 24 -6.59 -11.68 -30.45
C SER A 24 -5.51 -11.08 -31.37
N ASN A 25 -5.74 -9.88 -31.91
CA ASN A 25 -4.77 -9.22 -32.80
C ASN A 25 -3.39 -9.01 -32.13
N LEU A 26 -3.36 -8.92 -30.80
CA LEU A 26 -2.15 -8.86 -29.97
C LEU A 26 -1.32 -10.16 -29.93
N LEU A 27 -1.87 -11.31 -30.34
CA LEU A 27 -1.10 -12.55 -30.46
C LEU A 27 -0.48 -12.71 -31.86
N ARG A 28 -0.75 -11.76 -32.77
CA ARG A 28 -0.19 -11.74 -34.13
C ARG A 28 1.00 -10.79 -34.27
N ILE A 29 1.28 -9.96 -33.26
CA ILE A 29 2.48 -9.10 -33.27
C ILE A 29 3.72 -9.91 -32.92
N PRO A 30 4.90 -9.58 -33.47
CA PRO A 30 6.16 -10.18 -33.06
C PRO A 30 6.40 -10.01 -31.56
N LEU A 31 7.07 -10.98 -30.94
CA LEU A 31 7.37 -10.97 -29.50
C LEU A 31 8.14 -9.71 -29.10
N GLU A 32 9.10 -9.28 -29.91
CA GLU A 32 9.91 -8.11 -29.67
C GLU A 32 9.04 -6.85 -29.60
N THR A 33 8.12 -6.67 -30.57
CA THR A 33 7.18 -5.55 -30.57
C THR A 33 6.24 -5.59 -29.36
N PHE A 34 5.79 -6.78 -28.97
CA PHE A 34 4.98 -6.96 -27.77
C PHE A 34 5.74 -6.55 -26.50
N LEU A 35 7.00 -6.98 -26.36
CA LEU A 35 7.85 -6.64 -25.23
C LEU A 35 8.19 -5.15 -25.19
N GLU A 36 8.40 -4.49 -26.34
CA GLU A 36 8.58 -3.03 -26.41
C GLU A 36 7.33 -2.29 -25.90
N ILE A 37 6.13 -2.74 -26.26
CA ILE A 37 4.89 -2.16 -25.71
C ILE A 37 4.86 -2.32 -24.19
N CYS A 38 5.26 -3.48 -23.68
CA CYS A 38 5.24 -3.79 -22.25
C CYS A 38 6.14 -2.86 -21.41
N LYS A 39 7.20 -2.28 -21.98
CA LYS A 39 8.08 -1.32 -21.27
C LYS A 39 7.36 -0.04 -20.83
N TYR A 40 6.25 0.31 -21.48
CA TYR A 40 5.45 1.49 -21.19
C TYR A 40 4.21 1.20 -20.34
N LEU A 41 4.08 -0.02 -19.81
CA LEU A 41 2.94 -0.40 -18.99
C LEU A 41 3.24 -0.20 -17.51
N THR A 42 2.21 0.13 -16.74
CA THR A 42 2.32 0.20 -15.28
C THR A 42 2.51 -1.21 -14.69
N PRO A 43 3.06 -1.32 -13.48
CA PRO A 43 3.23 -2.62 -12.83
C PRO A 43 1.92 -3.40 -12.65
N VAL A 44 0.81 -2.69 -12.40
CA VAL A 44 -0.53 -3.31 -12.27
C VAL A 44 -1.02 -3.83 -13.62
N ASP A 45 -0.77 -3.09 -14.69
CA ASP A 45 -1.15 -3.51 -16.04
C ASP A 45 -0.33 -4.71 -16.50
N LEU A 46 0.98 -4.74 -16.22
CA LEU A 46 1.84 -5.89 -16.51
C LEU A 46 1.39 -7.15 -15.76
N LEU A 47 1.09 -7.02 -14.46
CA LEU A 47 0.53 -8.12 -13.68
C LEU A 47 -0.79 -8.59 -14.26
N SER A 48 -1.69 -7.67 -14.63
CA SER A 48 -2.98 -8.01 -15.23
C SER A 48 -2.83 -8.69 -16.58
N LEU A 49 -1.93 -8.18 -17.44
CA LEU A 49 -1.63 -8.72 -18.77
C LEU A 49 -1.09 -10.14 -18.68
N SER A 50 -0.24 -10.42 -17.69
CA SER A 50 0.28 -11.78 -17.43
C SER A 50 -0.80 -12.82 -17.09
N LEU A 51 -1.98 -12.37 -16.67
CA LEU A 51 -3.11 -13.23 -16.30
C LEU A 51 -4.11 -13.42 -17.45
N VAL A 52 -3.95 -12.72 -18.57
CA VAL A 52 -4.89 -12.76 -19.70
C VAL A 52 -4.82 -14.08 -20.45
N CYS A 53 -3.62 -14.58 -20.77
CA CYS A 53 -3.45 -15.84 -21.49
C CYS A 53 -2.11 -16.52 -21.17
N LYS A 54 -1.99 -17.80 -21.52
CA LYS A 54 -0.77 -18.59 -21.28
C LYS A 54 0.46 -18.03 -22.01
N THR A 55 0.28 -17.51 -23.22
CA THR A 55 1.37 -16.93 -24.02
C THR A 55 1.98 -15.74 -23.32
N PHE A 56 1.18 -14.73 -22.96
CA PHE A 56 1.67 -13.57 -22.21
C PHE A 56 2.27 -13.93 -20.86
N TYR A 57 1.71 -14.94 -20.17
CA TYR A 57 2.33 -15.46 -18.96
C TYR A 57 3.74 -15.99 -19.23
N ILE A 58 3.91 -16.83 -20.26
CA ILE A 58 5.22 -17.36 -20.63
C ILE A 58 6.17 -16.21 -21.00
N ASP A 59 5.73 -15.29 -21.85
CA ASP A 59 6.55 -14.21 -22.39
C ASP A 59 6.95 -13.16 -21.33
N LEU A 60 6.13 -12.93 -20.30
CA LEU A 60 6.37 -11.91 -19.27
C LEU A 60 6.81 -12.46 -17.91
N CYS A 61 6.60 -13.76 -17.65
CA CYS A 61 6.76 -14.32 -16.30
C CYS A 61 7.60 -15.58 -16.23
N CYS A 62 7.81 -16.30 -17.34
CA CYS A 62 8.60 -17.52 -17.33
C CYS A 62 10.06 -17.21 -17.70
N GLY A 63 10.96 -17.47 -16.75
CA GLY A 63 12.40 -17.46 -16.95
C GLY A 63 13.11 -16.23 -16.38
N ASP A 64 14.42 -16.37 -16.19
CA ASP A 64 15.32 -15.34 -15.67
C ASP A 64 15.91 -14.48 -16.80
N SER A 65 15.12 -14.27 -17.86
CA SER A 65 15.55 -13.45 -19.00
C SER A 65 15.83 -12.02 -18.55
N ILE A 66 17.04 -11.55 -18.84
CA ILE A 66 17.49 -10.18 -18.52
C ILE A 66 16.51 -9.14 -19.10
N THR A 67 16.03 -9.37 -20.34
CA THR A 67 15.07 -8.48 -21.00
C THR A 67 13.75 -8.38 -20.24
N ILE A 68 13.24 -9.51 -19.73
CA ILE A 68 11.98 -9.53 -18.97
C ILE A 68 12.17 -8.81 -17.64
N GLN A 69 13.28 -9.07 -16.93
CA GLN A 69 13.60 -8.39 -15.68
C GLN A 69 13.70 -6.87 -15.89
N GLU A 70 14.28 -6.42 -17.00
CA GLU A 70 14.40 -5.01 -17.32
C GLU A 70 13.06 -4.35 -17.61
N ILE A 71 12.11 -5.04 -18.26
CA ILE A 71 10.73 -4.53 -18.45
C ILE A 71 10.07 -4.26 -17.10
N TRP A 72 10.14 -5.22 -16.17
CA TRP A 72 9.58 -5.07 -14.84
C TRP A 72 10.29 -3.96 -14.04
N ARG A 73 11.63 -3.92 -14.10
CA ARG A 73 12.43 -2.87 -13.45
C ARG A 73 12.09 -1.49 -13.97
N GLN A 74 12.06 -1.30 -15.29
CA GLN A 74 11.73 -0.04 -15.93
C GLN A 74 10.31 0.40 -15.53
N SER A 75 9.35 -0.52 -15.55
CA SER A 75 7.99 -0.25 -15.10
C SER A 75 7.94 0.20 -13.63
N ARG A 76 8.65 -0.49 -12.73
CA ARG A 76 8.76 -0.09 -11.32
C ARG A 76 9.35 1.30 -11.16
N LEU A 77 10.51 1.57 -11.75
CA LEU A 77 11.20 2.84 -11.61
C LEU A 77 10.41 4.01 -12.22
N THR A 78 9.65 3.75 -13.28
CA THR A 78 8.84 4.78 -13.96
C THR A 78 7.55 5.10 -13.20
N TYR A 79 6.85 4.08 -12.69
CA TYR A 79 5.48 4.23 -12.19
C TYR A 79 5.33 4.04 -10.66
N MET A 80 6.38 3.63 -9.96
CA MET A 80 6.41 3.51 -8.50
C MET A 80 7.47 4.47 -7.93
N PRO A 81 7.19 5.78 -7.89
CA PRO A 81 8.15 6.73 -7.34
C PRO A 81 8.51 6.34 -5.90
N PHE A 82 9.75 6.64 -5.52
CA PHE A 82 10.33 6.28 -4.21
C PHE A 82 10.54 4.77 -3.99
N ARG A 83 10.46 3.95 -5.04
CA ARG A 83 10.87 2.53 -5.03
C ARG A 83 12.11 2.35 -5.90
N GLU A 84 13.24 2.85 -5.41
CA GLU A 84 14.51 2.85 -6.13
C GLU A 84 15.28 1.55 -5.89
N MET A 85 15.29 1.07 -4.66
CA MET A 85 15.94 -0.17 -4.24
C MET A 85 15.48 -1.35 -5.09
N GLY A 86 16.45 -2.17 -5.50
CA GLY A 86 16.17 -3.39 -6.22
C GLY A 86 15.42 -4.44 -5.39
N PRO A 87 15.00 -5.54 -6.04
CA PRO A 87 14.50 -6.71 -5.36
C PRO A 87 15.47 -7.17 -4.26
N PRO A 88 14.98 -7.56 -3.07
CA PRO A 88 15.81 -8.23 -2.07
C PRO A 88 16.35 -9.56 -2.63
N ASP A 89 17.41 -10.09 -2.02
CA ASP A 89 17.97 -11.36 -2.49
C ASP A 89 16.94 -12.49 -2.55
N GLY A 90 17.06 -13.36 -3.55
CA GLY A 90 16.13 -14.46 -3.76
C GLY A 90 14.75 -14.03 -4.27
N MET A 91 14.60 -12.78 -4.73
CA MET A 91 13.40 -12.27 -5.37
C MET A 91 13.75 -11.65 -6.72
N ASN A 92 12.96 -11.93 -7.74
CA ASN A 92 13.06 -11.23 -9.03
C ASN A 92 12.19 -9.96 -9.07
N GLU A 93 12.32 -9.12 -10.11
CA GLU A 93 11.59 -7.85 -10.21
C GLU A 93 10.08 -8.02 -10.19
N ARG A 94 9.57 -9.05 -10.87
CA ARG A 94 8.14 -9.36 -10.88
C ARG A 94 7.63 -9.74 -9.49
N GLU A 95 8.35 -10.63 -8.79
CA GLU A 95 8.00 -11.04 -7.43
C GLU A 95 8.06 -9.86 -6.47
N TYR A 96 9.03 -8.97 -6.65
CA TYR A 96 9.18 -7.76 -5.85
C TYR A 96 8.04 -6.77 -6.06
N ILE A 97 7.71 -6.48 -7.31
CA ILE A 97 6.54 -5.67 -7.66
C ILE A 97 5.26 -6.27 -7.07
N ARG A 98 5.09 -7.59 -7.22
CA ARG A 98 3.93 -8.30 -6.69
C ARG A 98 3.88 -8.21 -5.16
N PHE A 99 5.02 -8.30 -4.49
CA PHE A 99 5.15 -8.16 -3.03
C PHE A 99 4.75 -6.76 -2.53
N LEU A 100 5.13 -5.72 -3.28
CA LEU A 100 4.79 -4.33 -2.99
C LEU A 100 3.30 -4.03 -3.22
N ILE A 101 2.70 -4.57 -4.28
CA ILE A 101 1.33 -4.24 -4.71
C ILE A 101 0.27 -5.13 -4.05
N GLU A 102 0.50 -6.45 -3.98
CA GLU A 102 -0.53 -7.37 -3.51
C GLU A 102 -0.79 -7.21 -2.02
N ASN A 103 -2.01 -6.81 -1.65
CA ASN A 103 -2.46 -6.82 -0.26
C ASN A 103 -2.97 -8.21 0.15
N LYS A 104 -2.08 -9.21 0.15
CA LYS A 104 -2.39 -10.60 0.51
C LYS A 104 -1.48 -11.06 1.65
N CYS A 105 -2.07 -11.65 2.69
CA CYS A 105 -1.27 -12.26 3.75
C CYS A 105 -0.60 -13.54 3.24
N TYR A 106 0.70 -13.68 3.45
CA TYR A 106 1.51 -14.85 3.09
C TYR A 106 0.96 -16.13 3.74
N PHE A 107 0.67 -16.09 5.03
CA PHE A 107 0.27 -17.27 5.81
C PHE A 107 -1.18 -17.72 5.56
N CYS A 108 -2.15 -16.80 5.67
CA CYS A 108 -3.57 -17.17 5.56
C CYS A 108 -4.19 -16.90 4.18
N GLY A 109 -3.46 -16.25 3.28
CA GLY A 109 -3.94 -15.92 1.93
C GLY A 109 -5.06 -14.87 1.86
N SER A 110 -5.52 -14.34 3.00
CA SER A 110 -6.62 -13.37 3.03
C SER A 110 -6.21 -12.04 2.39
N LYS A 111 -7.11 -11.50 1.55
CA LYS A 111 -7.01 -10.17 0.91
C LYS A 111 -7.83 -9.08 1.62
N THR A 112 -8.66 -9.46 2.60
CA THR A 112 -9.61 -8.56 3.28
C THR A 112 -9.04 -7.95 4.56
N ARG A 113 -7.95 -8.50 5.08
CA ARG A 113 -7.28 -7.99 6.28
C ARG A 113 -6.24 -6.95 5.89
N VAL A 114 -6.08 -5.93 6.74
CA VAL A 114 -4.93 -5.03 6.66
C VAL A 114 -3.67 -5.87 6.87
N THR A 115 -2.77 -5.83 5.91
CA THR A 115 -1.48 -6.51 5.97
C THR A 115 -0.34 -5.52 5.94
N ARG A 116 0.80 -5.93 6.49
CA ARG A 116 2.03 -5.15 6.52
C ARG A 116 3.16 -5.95 5.93
N ILE A 117 4.10 -5.25 5.30
CA ILE A 117 5.38 -5.81 4.88
C ILE A 117 6.28 -5.90 6.11
N TYR A 118 6.91 -7.05 6.28
CA TYR A 118 7.92 -7.36 7.28
C TYR A 118 9.22 -7.67 6.53
N TRP A 119 10.07 -6.66 6.34
CA TRP A 119 11.26 -6.72 5.49
C TRP A 119 12.31 -7.69 6.02
N GLU A 120 12.43 -7.83 7.34
CA GLU A 120 13.34 -8.75 8.01
C GLU A 120 13.11 -10.22 7.67
N ARG A 121 11.89 -10.53 7.21
CA ARG A 121 11.49 -11.86 6.76
C ARG A 121 11.02 -11.86 5.29
N ARG A 122 10.95 -10.70 4.64
CA ARG A 122 10.46 -10.53 3.27
C ARG A 122 9.05 -11.11 3.07
N VAL A 123 8.16 -10.94 4.06
CA VAL A 123 6.77 -11.42 4.01
C VAL A 123 5.75 -10.31 4.26
N ARG A 124 4.56 -10.48 3.70
CA ARG A 124 3.41 -9.65 4.01
C ARG A 124 2.47 -10.42 4.95
N SER A 125 2.20 -9.88 6.13
CA SER A 125 1.40 -10.58 7.15
C SER A 125 0.30 -9.71 7.73
N CYS A 126 -0.85 -10.33 8.02
CA CYS A 126 -1.87 -9.70 8.86
C CYS A 126 -1.46 -9.80 10.33
N ILE A 127 -1.97 -8.92 11.17
CA ILE A 127 -1.58 -8.86 12.59
C ILE A 127 -1.81 -10.18 13.35
N LYS A 128 -2.86 -10.93 12.98
CA LYS A 128 -3.13 -12.25 13.56
C LYS A 128 -2.01 -13.23 13.23
N CYS A 129 -1.72 -13.43 11.94
CA CYS A 129 -0.67 -14.36 11.53
C CYS A 129 0.72 -13.93 12.01
N PHE A 130 0.99 -12.63 12.09
CA PHE A 130 2.22 -12.12 12.72
C PHE A 130 2.33 -12.60 14.17
N LYS A 131 1.27 -12.46 14.98
CA LYS A 131 1.27 -12.95 16.37
C LYS A 131 1.42 -14.46 16.46
N ASP A 132 0.74 -15.21 15.60
CA ASP A 132 0.76 -16.68 15.60
C ASP A 132 2.14 -17.25 15.22
N ASN A 133 2.87 -16.56 14.33
CA ASN A 133 4.16 -17.00 13.80
C ASN A 133 5.36 -16.32 14.47
N THR A 134 5.15 -15.62 15.59
CA THR A 134 6.21 -14.98 16.36
C THR A 134 6.21 -15.39 17.82
N VAL A 135 7.38 -15.30 18.44
CA VAL A 135 7.64 -15.62 19.85
C VAL A 135 8.20 -14.41 20.59
N LEU A 136 7.85 -14.26 21.86
CA LEU A 136 8.30 -13.17 22.73
C LEU A 136 9.34 -13.65 23.76
N GLU A 137 9.14 -14.85 24.28
CA GLU A 137 9.86 -15.41 25.43
C GLU A 137 10.48 -16.76 25.06
N GLY A 138 11.37 -17.26 25.93
CA GLY A 138 12.03 -18.57 25.74
C GLY A 138 13.09 -18.58 24.64
N ILE A 139 13.56 -17.41 24.20
CA ILE A 139 14.59 -17.29 23.16
C ILE A 139 15.96 -17.12 23.83
N ASP A 140 16.95 -17.92 23.42
CA ASP A 140 18.35 -17.78 23.84
C ASP A 140 18.86 -16.35 23.55
N ASN A 141 19.49 -15.72 24.55
CA ASN A 141 19.95 -14.33 24.42
C ASN A 141 21.00 -14.17 23.31
N ARG A 142 21.80 -15.19 23.03
CA ARG A 142 22.79 -15.19 21.93
C ARG A 142 22.09 -15.13 20.58
N VAL A 143 20.99 -15.88 20.43
CA VAL A 143 20.16 -15.85 19.22
C VAL A 143 19.43 -14.51 19.08
N LYS A 144 18.95 -13.91 20.18
CA LYS A 144 18.34 -12.57 20.13
C LYS A 144 19.28 -11.49 19.62
N LEU A 145 20.58 -11.60 19.89
CA LEU A 145 21.58 -10.62 19.45
C LEU A 145 21.74 -10.61 17.94
N ILE A 146 21.59 -11.77 17.29
CA ILE A 146 21.86 -11.93 15.85
C ILE A 146 20.60 -11.88 14.98
N LEU A 147 19.41 -11.77 15.57
CA LEU A 147 18.14 -11.69 14.85
C LEU A 147 17.61 -10.27 14.75
N GLN A 148 17.01 -9.97 13.60
CA GLN A 148 16.32 -8.72 13.38
C GLN A 148 14.94 -8.70 14.03
N ARG A 149 14.63 -7.56 14.66
CA ARG A 149 13.33 -7.33 15.29
C ARG A 149 12.36 -6.75 14.26
N PRO A 150 11.15 -7.32 14.12
CA PRO A 150 10.09 -6.73 13.31
C PRO A 150 9.75 -5.32 13.77
N PHE A 151 9.47 -4.42 12.83
CA PHE A 151 8.97 -3.08 13.15
C PHE A 151 7.45 -3.04 13.20
N LEU A 152 6.92 -2.25 14.15
CA LEU A 152 5.49 -1.95 14.29
C LEU A 152 5.12 -0.65 13.57
N GLN A 153 3.81 -0.42 13.41
CA GLN A 153 3.28 0.66 12.57
C GLN A 153 3.57 2.07 13.12
N ASN A 154 3.80 2.17 14.43
CA ASN A 154 4.23 3.38 15.13
C ASN A 154 5.76 3.62 15.05
N GLY A 155 6.48 2.84 14.26
CA GLY A 155 7.94 2.90 14.18
C GLY A 155 8.67 2.25 15.36
N SER A 156 7.95 1.70 16.34
CA SER A 156 8.58 1.00 17.47
C SER A 156 9.01 -0.40 17.08
N LEU A 157 10.09 -0.88 17.69
CA LEU A 157 10.50 -2.27 17.56
C LEU A 157 9.48 -3.18 18.25
N SER A 158 9.16 -4.29 17.59
CA SER A 158 8.46 -5.38 18.24
C SER A 158 9.44 -6.13 19.15
N ASN A 159 8.98 -6.51 20.34
CA ASN A 159 9.73 -7.42 21.20
C ASN A 159 9.65 -8.89 20.74
N ARG A 160 8.93 -9.14 19.64
CA ARG A 160 8.70 -10.47 19.09
C ARG A 160 9.73 -10.82 18.03
N PHE A 161 9.99 -12.10 17.84
CA PHE A 161 10.84 -12.63 16.78
C PHE A 161 10.10 -13.69 15.98
N TRP A 162 10.44 -13.83 14.71
CA TRP A 162 9.87 -14.90 13.88
C TRP A 162 10.31 -16.27 14.37
N ARG A 163 9.33 -17.15 14.59
CA ARG A 163 9.56 -18.45 15.22
C ARG A 163 10.58 -19.31 14.47
N ASP A 164 10.42 -19.42 13.15
CA ASP A 164 11.33 -20.19 12.29
C ASP A 164 12.75 -19.60 12.21
N GLN A 165 12.91 -18.27 12.23
CA GLN A 165 14.23 -17.63 12.26
C GLN A 165 14.94 -17.93 13.59
N VAL A 166 14.19 -17.93 14.70
CA VAL A 166 14.70 -18.35 16.02
C VAL A 166 15.11 -19.81 15.99
N GLU A 167 14.24 -20.70 15.52
CA GLU A 167 14.50 -22.14 15.46
C GLU A 167 15.72 -22.46 14.57
N ALA A 168 15.80 -21.84 13.38
CA ALA A 168 16.92 -22.01 12.47
C ALA A 168 18.24 -21.52 13.07
N LYS A 169 18.29 -20.29 13.60
CA LYS A 169 19.53 -19.74 14.20
C LYS A 169 19.95 -20.45 15.47
N TYR A 170 19.00 -20.94 16.26
CA TYR A 170 19.32 -21.76 17.42
C TYR A 170 19.91 -23.11 17.01
N ALA A 171 19.34 -23.76 15.98
CA ALA A 171 19.88 -25.01 15.44
C ALA A 171 21.29 -24.83 14.86
N GLU A 172 21.55 -23.74 14.12
CA GLU A 172 22.88 -23.38 13.65
C GLU A 172 23.86 -23.23 14.82
N LEU A 173 23.50 -22.45 15.84
CA LEU A 173 24.34 -22.24 17.03
C LEU A 173 24.67 -23.55 17.76
N CYS A 174 23.69 -24.45 17.90
CA CYS A 174 23.90 -25.76 18.53
C CYS A 174 24.82 -26.69 17.72
N SER A 175 24.98 -26.45 16.42
CA SER A 175 25.88 -27.23 15.56
C SER A 175 27.35 -26.77 15.63
N ILE A 176 27.61 -25.58 16.18
CA ILE A 176 28.95 -25.00 16.32
C ILE A 176 29.59 -25.47 17.63
N ASP A 177 30.87 -25.85 17.59
CA ASP A 177 31.68 -26.15 18.77
C ASP A 177 31.68 -24.94 19.72
N ILE A 178 31.47 -25.19 21.01
CA ILE A 178 31.35 -24.16 22.06
C ILE A 178 32.49 -23.15 22.00
N LYS A 179 33.72 -23.59 21.67
CA LYS A 179 34.89 -22.70 21.59
C LYS A 179 34.80 -21.67 20.44
N ASP A 180 34.09 -22.00 19.36
CA ASP A 180 33.97 -21.21 18.14
C ASP A 180 32.65 -20.40 18.12
N GLN A 181 31.72 -20.67 19.04
CA GLN A 181 30.40 -20.02 19.08
C GLN A 181 30.47 -18.49 19.17
N ASN A 182 31.44 -17.93 19.91
CA ASN A 182 31.54 -16.48 20.06
C ASN A 182 31.96 -15.78 18.77
N GLU A 183 32.89 -16.38 18.02
CA GLU A 183 33.32 -15.88 16.72
C GLU A 183 32.16 -15.95 15.72
N TRP A 184 31.48 -17.10 15.67
CA TRP A 184 30.29 -17.26 14.84
C TRP A 184 29.17 -16.26 15.18
N ILE A 185 28.88 -16.03 16.47
CA ILE A 185 27.88 -15.02 16.90
C ILE A 185 28.29 -13.63 16.41
N TYR A 186 29.58 -13.28 16.51
CA TYR A 186 30.07 -11.99 16.05
C TYR A 186 29.88 -11.82 14.54
N GLU A 187 30.21 -12.82 13.74
CA GLU A 187 29.98 -12.80 12.28
C GLU A 187 28.49 -12.64 11.94
N GLN A 188 27.62 -13.44 12.58
CA GLN A 188 26.18 -13.34 12.38
C GLN A 188 25.63 -11.99 12.81
N TYR A 189 26.18 -11.39 13.86
CA TYR A 189 25.81 -10.05 14.31
C TYR A 189 26.13 -9.00 13.24
N GLN A 190 27.29 -9.09 12.58
CA GLN A 190 27.64 -8.17 11.48
C GLN A 190 26.68 -8.30 10.29
N LEU A 191 26.39 -9.53 9.87
CA LEU A 191 25.38 -9.78 8.82
C LEU A 191 24.00 -9.22 9.20
N SER A 192 23.64 -9.35 10.47
CA SER A 192 22.41 -8.78 11.01
C SER A 192 22.39 -7.25 10.90
N ASN A 193 23.51 -6.58 11.23
CA ASN A 193 23.62 -5.12 11.11
C ASN A 193 23.51 -4.64 9.66
N ASP A 194 24.09 -5.38 8.72
CA ASP A 194 24.01 -5.05 7.29
C ASP A 194 22.57 -5.16 6.79
N LEU A 195 21.89 -6.25 7.14
CA LEU A 195 20.47 -6.44 6.87
C LEU A 195 19.62 -5.33 7.51
N GLN A 196 19.97 -4.89 8.72
CA GLN A 196 19.25 -3.80 9.40
C GLN A 196 19.39 -2.47 8.65
N ARG A 197 20.54 -2.19 8.04
CA ARG A 197 20.72 -1.00 7.18
C ARG A 197 19.84 -1.10 5.94
N GLU A 198 19.82 -2.24 5.25
CA GLU A 198 18.91 -2.48 4.11
C GLU A 198 17.44 -2.27 4.51
N ILE A 199 17.00 -2.85 5.64
CA ILE A 199 15.64 -2.71 6.15
C ILE A 199 15.32 -1.24 6.48
N ALA A 200 16.27 -0.47 7.00
CA ALA A 200 16.07 0.96 7.26
C ALA A 200 15.82 1.74 5.96
N GLU A 201 16.55 1.42 4.89
CA GLU A 201 16.36 2.05 3.58
C GLU A 201 15.01 1.72 2.96
N ARG A 202 14.62 0.43 2.96
CA ARG A 202 13.31 0.00 2.45
C ARG A 202 12.14 0.63 3.21
N ARG A 203 12.32 0.89 4.50
CA ARG A 203 11.31 1.61 5.29
C ARG A 203 11.24 3.08 4.93
N ARG A 204 12.37 3.72 4.63
CA ARG A 204 12.38 5.09 4.11
C ARG A 204 11.57 5.16 2.82
N GLU A 205 11.77 4.21 1.90
CA GLU A 205 10.95 4.09 0.69
C GLU A 205 9.47 3.87 0.99
N ASP A 206 9.13 3.01 1.96
CA ASP A 206 7.74 2.80 2.37
C ASP A 206 7.06 4.09 2.85
N VAL A 207 7.77 4.90 3.64
CA VAL A 207 7.27 6.19 4.14
C VAL A 207 7.06 7.16 2.99
N LEU A 208 8.10 7.40 2.19
CA LEU A 208 8.04 8.34 1.06
C LEU A 208 6.96 7.93 0.04
N SER A 209 6.84 6.63 -0.24
CA SER A 209 5.82 6.09 -1.14
C SER A 209 4.40 6.35 -0.61
N ARG A 210 4.16 6.19 0.70
CA ARG A 210 2.86 6.50 1.33
C ARG A 210 2.55 7.99 1.34
N GLU A 211 3.54 8.82 1.65
CA GLU A 211 3.40 10.28 1.63
C GLU A 211 3.04 10.75 0.22
N ASN A 212 3.72 10.26 -0.80
CA ASN A 212 3.39 10.56 -2.18
C ASN A 212 1.97 10.12 -2.56
N GLN A 213 1.55 8.90 -2.18
CA GLN A 213 0.17 8.44 -2.42
C GLN A 213 -0.86 9.34 -1.73
N ARG A 214 -0.58 9.81 -0.51
CA ARG A 214 -1.43 10.76 0.21
C ARG A 214 -1.50 12.11 -0.52
N SER A 215 -0.36 12.64 -0.97
CA SER A 215 -0.30 13.89 -1.72
C SER A 215 -1.05 13.81 -3.05
N GLN A 216 -0.83 12.76 -3.84
CA GLN A 216 -1.56 12.51 -5.09
C GLN A 216 -3.07 12.39 -4.86
N ARG A 217 -3.48 11.73 -3.77
CA ARG A 217 -4.89 11.63 -3.37
C ARG A 217 -5.48 12.99 -3.05
N ILE A 218 -4.80 13.80 -2.23
CA ILE A 218 -5.26 15.15 -1.88
C ILE A 218 -5.41 16.00 -3.13
N GLN A 219 -4.42 15.99 -4.01
CA GLN A 219 -4.46 16.71 -5.29
C GLN A 219 -5.66 16.26 -6.14
N SER A 220 -5.84 14.95 -6.32
CA SER A 220 -6.95 14.40 -7.12
C SER A 220 -8.32 14.79 -6.55
N ILE A 221 -8.46 14.90 -5.23
CA ILE A 221 -9.69 15.38 -4.60
C ILE A 221 -9.85 16.88 -4.86
N SER A 222 -8.78 17.66 -4.71
CA SER A 222 -8.80 19.10 -4.96
C SER A 222 -9.23 19.43 -6.38
N ASP A 223 -8.64 18.79 -7.39
CA ASP A 223 -8.96 19.01 -8.80
C ASP A 223 -10.45 18.75 -9.08
N LYS A 224 -11.02 17.71 -8.45
CA LYS A 224 -12.44 17.37 -8.59
C LYS A 224 -13.37 18.37 -7.90
N LEU A 225 -12.94 18.93 -6.78
CA LEU A 225 -13.67 20.00 -6.09
C LEU A 225 -13.62 21.30 -6.88
N ASP A 226 -12.50 21.62 -7.51
CA ASP A 226 -12.37 22.82 -8.36
C ASP A 226 -13.34 22.75 -9.55
N LEU A 227 -13.39 21.59 -10.23
CA LEU A 227 -14.40 21.33 -11.26
C LEU A 227 -15.85 21.44 -10.75
N MET A 228 -16.08 21.16 -9.47
CA MET A 228 -17.40 21.28 -8.86
C MET A 228 -17.75 22.75 -8.58
N CYS A 229 -16.78 23.57 -8.16
CA CYS A 229 -16.94 25.02 -7.98
C CYS A 229 -17.15 25.77 -9.30
N GLU A 230 -16.69 25.20 -10.43
CA GLU A 230 -16.97 25.72 -11.77
C GLU A 230 -18.45 25.58 -12.18
N GLU A 231 -19.22 24.70 -11.53
CA GLU A 231 -20.65 24.54 -11.82
C GLU A 231 -21.42 25.84 -11.54
N ARG A 232 -22.24 26.27 -12.50
CA ARG A 232 -23.10 27.45 -12.38
C ARG A 232 -24.56 27.05 -12.15
N ASP A 233 -25.29 27.87 -11.40
CA ASP A 233 -26.74 27.75 -11.25
C ASP A 233 -27.49 28.33 -12.46
N GLU A 234 -28.83 28.28 -12.42
CA GLU A 234 -29.70 28.80 -13.48
C GLU A 234 -29.53 30.31 -13.70
N ASN A 235 -29.02 31.02 -12.70
CA ASN A 235 -28.76 32.46 -12.72
C ASN A 235 -27.32 32.79 -13.14
N GLY A 236 -26.51 31.79 -13.49
CA GLY A 236 -25.09 31.97 -13.84
C GLY A 236 -24.18 32.24 -12.64
N SER A 237 -24.68 32.11 -11.41
CA SER A 237 -23.90 32.25 -10.18
C SER A 237 -23.20 30.94 -9.84
N GLU A 238 -22.12 31.02 -9.06
CA GLU A 238 -21.39 29.83 -8.63
C GLU A 238 -22.26 28.97 -7.72
N LYS A 239 -22.50 27.72 -8.14
CA LYS A 239 -23.37 26.81 -7.43
C LYS A 239 -22.76 26.32 -6.12
N TYR A 240 -21.43 26.21 -6.08
CA TYR A 240 -20.69 25.72 -4.94
C TYR A 240 -19.48 26.61 -4.63
N GLN A 241 -19.28 26.89 -3.35
CA GLN A 241 -18.14 27.64 -2.85
C GLN A 241 -17.16 26.69 -2.14
N ARG A 242 -15.87 26.82 -2.45
CA ARG A 242 -14.81 25.92 -1.96
C ARG A 242 -14.80 25.81 -0.43
N TYR A 243 -14.84 26.94 0.27
CA TYR A 243 -14.76 26.97 1.73
C TYR A 243 -15.98 26.28 2.41
N LEU A 244 -17.14 26.26 1.76
CA LEU A 244 -18.32 25.53 2.27
C LEU A 244 -18.20 24.02 2.03
N LEU A 245 -17.65 23.61 0.88
CA LEU A 245 -17.35 22.20 0.62
C LEU A 245 -16.34 21.65 1.63
N GLU A 246 -15.33 22.44 2.00
CA GLU A 246 -14.31 22.08 2.98
C GLU A 246 -14.86 21.89 4.41
N ARG A 247 -16.04 22.42 4.70
CA ARG A 247 -16.77 22.19 5.96
C ARG A 247 -17.61 20.92 5.96
N CYS A 248 -17.78 20.26 4.81
CA CYS A 248 -18.61 19.05 4.72
C CYS A 248 -17.92 17.84 5.40
N PRO A 249 -18.56 17.16 6.37
CA PRO A 249 -17.96 16.03 7.10
C PRO A 249 -17.47 14.89 6.20
N SER A 250 -18.18 14.63 5.10
CA SER A 250 -17.78 13.58 4.16
C SER A 250 -16.45 13.87 3.46
N LEU A 251 -16.12 15.14 3.24
CA LEU A 251 -14.83 15.53 2.66
C LEU A 251 -13.70 15.34 3.66
N CYS A 252 -13.87 15.80 4.91
CA CYS A 252 -12.92 15.59 5.99
C CYS A 252 -12.59 14.10 6.15
N LYS A 253 -13.62 13.24 6.19
CA LYS A 253 -13.45 11.79 6.23
C LYS A 253 -12.79 11.22 4.98
N CYS A 254 -12.93 11.87 3.82
CA CYS A 254 -12.31 11.41 2.58
C CYS A 254 -10.78 11.51 2.62
N TYR A 255 -10.24 12.51 3.32
CA TYR A 255 -8.80 12.72 3.47
C TYR A 255 -8.11 11.70 4.39
N THR A 256 -8.86 11.00 5.25
CA THR A 256 -8.30 10.01 6.17
C THR A 256 -8.02 8.64 5.53
N TYR A 257 -8.49 8.40 4.30
CA TYR A 257 -8.27 7.12 3.63
C TYR A 257 -6.90 7.07 2.95
N GLU A 258 -6.21 5.93 3.07
CA GLU A 258 -4.87 5.73 2.49
C GLU A 258 -4.86 5.21 1.04
N ARG A 259 -6.02 4.80 0.50
CA ARG A 259 -6.12 4.22 -0.85
C ARG A 259 -6.16 5.30 -1.94
N PRO A 260 -5.72 5.00 -3.18
CA PRO A 260 -5.88 5.90 -4.32
C PRO A 260 -7.33 6.37 -4.50
N PHE A 261 -7.52 7.63 -4.92
CA PHE A 261 -8.84 8.18 -5.18
C PHE A 261 -9.34 7.76 -6.57
N SER A 262 -10.45 7.02 -6.61
CA SER A 262 -11.01 6.52 -7.86
C SER A 262 -12.22 7.33 -8.30
N GLU A 263 -12.56 7.26 -9.59
CA GLU A 263 -13.78 7.87 -10.15
C GLU A 263 -15.05 7.40 -9.44
N ARG A 264 -15.12 6.11 -9.06
CA ARG A 264 -16.23 5.61 -8.24
C ARG A 264 -16.26 6.26 -6.86
N GLY A 265 -15.09 6.46 -6.25
CA GLY A 265 -14.95 7.19 -4.99
C GLY A 265 -15.44 8.63 -5.11
N TRP A 266 -15.09 9.32 -6.19
CA TRP A 266 -15.57 10.67 -6.48
C TRP A 266 -17.09 10.73 -6.64
N LYS A 267 -17.70 9.83 -7.42
CA LYS A 267 -19.17 9.78 -7.58
C LYS A 267 -19.89 9.68 -6.24
N ILE A 268 -19.39 8.82 -5.34
CA ILE A 268 -19.96 8.66 -4.00
C ILE A 268 -19.75 9.91 -3.16
N LEU A 269 -18.53 10.49 -3.18
CA LEU A 269 -18.22 11.70 -2.41
C LEU A 269 -19.08 12.88 -2.87
N ARG A 270 -19.15 13.14 -4.18
CA ARG A 270 -19.94 14.22 -4.77
C ARG A 270 -21.41 14.14 -4.37
N GLN A 271 -22.00 12.95 -4.39
CA GLN A 271 -23.39 12.75 -3.94
C GLN A 271 -23.60 13.12 -2.48
N LYS A 272 -22.62 12.89 -1.61
CA LYS A 272 -22.69 13.30 -0.20
C LYS A 272 -22.50 14.79 -0.03
N LEU A 273 -21.51 15.36 -0.72
CA LEU A 273 -21.25 16.81 -0.72
C LEU A 273 -22.50 17.60 -1.10
N ILE A 274 -23.19 17.20 -2.18
CA ILE A 274 -24.43 17.88 -2.61
C ILE A 274 -25.51 17.86 -1.54
N LYS A 275 -25.59 16.80 -0.72
CA LYS A 275 -26.57 16.68 0.37
C LYS A 275 -26.15 17.48 1.60
N GLU A 276 -24.85 17.54 1.89
CA GLU A 276 -24.28 18.22 3.06
C GLU A 276 -24.14 19.74 2.83
N TYR A 277 -24.00 20.17 1.57
CA TYR A 277 -23.71 21.56 1.22
C TYR A 277 -24.75 22.58 1.73
N PRO A 278 -26.07 22.37 1.61
CA PRO A 278 -27.05 23.34 2.13
C PRO A 278 -26.95 23.53 3.64
N GLN A 279 -26.61 22.47 4.37
CA GLN A 279 -26.42 22.52 5.83
C GLN A 279 -25.18 23.36 6.16
N ALA A 280 -24.08 23.16 5.43
CA ALA A 280 -22.87 23.96 5.58
C ALA A 280 -23.10 25.45 5.26
N GLU A 281 -23.89 25.75 4.23
CA GLU A 281 -24.27 27.12 3.87
C GLU A 281 -25.11 27.77 4.97
N GLN A 282 -26.10 27.06 5.49
CA GLN A 282 -26.98 27.54 6.56
C GLN A 282 -26.19 27.79 7.86
N SER A 283 -25.32 26.86 8.28
CA SER A 283 -24.44 27.06 9.44
C SER A 283 -23.49 28.25 9.28
N SER A 284 -23.02 28.54 8.06
CA SER A 284 -22.17 29.70 7.82
C SER A 284 -22.92 31.04 7.94
N LYS A 285 -24.21 31.07 7.60
CA LYS A 285 -25.05 32.28 7.74
C LYS A 285 -25.35 32.62 9.20
N TYR A 286 -25.51 31.61 10.06
CA TYR A 286 -25.71 31.84 11.51
C TYR A 286 -24.47 32.42 12.18
N LEU A 287 -23.27 31.93 11.83
CA LEU A 287 -22.01 32.45 12.39
C LEU A 287 -21.72 33.91 12.01
N MET A 288 -22.23 34.40 10.88
CA MET A 288 -22.07 35.82 10.50
C MET A 288 -23.10 36.76 11.12
N ASN A 289 -24.14 36.23 11.78
CA ASN A 289 -25.16 37.04 12.45
C ASN A 289 -24.91 37.20 13.96
N ASP A 290 -24.02 36.39 14.56
CA ASP A 290 -23.64 36.50 15.98
C ASP A 290 -22.50 37.51 16.24
N ASP A 291 -21.79 37.98 15.21
CA ASP A 291 -20.75 39.02 15.33
C ASP A 291 -21.33 40.46 15.42
N THR A 292 -22.65 40.59 15.54
CA THR A 292 -23.36 41.85 15.82
C THR A 292 -24.23 41.71 17.06
N PHE A 293 -23.61 41.57 18.24
CA PHE A 293 -24.27 41.91 19.50
C PHE A 293 -23.29 42.59 20.45
N ASP A 294 -23.81 43.67 21.05
CA ASP A 294 -23.11 44.73 21.74
C ASP A 294 -22.12 44.28 22.82
N SER A 295 -21.00 44.99 22.81
CA SER A 295 -20.18 45.24 23.99
C SER A 295 -21.02 45.93 25.07
N ASP A 296 -21.34 45.23 26.15
CA ASP A 296 -21.55 45.79 27.50
C ASP A 296 -21.35 44.71 28.58
N ASP A 297 -20.22 44.87 29.29
CA ASP A 297 -20.02 44.74 30.74
C ASP A 297 -20.84 43.72 31.57
N VAL A 298 -20.19 42.63 32.03
CA VAL A 298 -20.20 42.22 33.47
C VAL A 298 -18.96 41.36 33.80
N GLY A 299 -18.25 41.69 34.88
CA GLY A 299 -17.09 40.96 35.40
C GLY A 299 -17.38 39.92 36.49
N TYR A 300 -16.33 39.14 36.81
CA TYR A 300 -16.14 38.19 37.92
C TYR A 300 -17.16 37.01 37.96
N ASP A 301 -16.83 35.76 38.29
CA ASP A 301 -15.75 35.20 39.08
C ASP A 301 -15.53 33.71 38.72
N SER A 302 -14.42 33.21 39.22
CA SER A 302 -13.85 31.87 39.13
C SER A 302 -14.79 30.77 39.66
N ASP A 303 -14.80 29.59 39.00
CA ASP A 303 -14.87 28.32 39.72
C ASP A 303 -14.36 27.15 38.85
N GLU A 304 -13.42 26.42 39.44
CA GLU A 304 -12.77 25.22 38.92
C GLU A 304 -13.77 24.07 38.77
N ILE A 305 -13.79 23.44 37.59
CA ILE A 305 -14.35 22.10 37.43
C ILE A 305 -13.26 21.19 36.86
N HIS A 306 -12.75 20.35 37.76
CA HIS A 306 -11.89 19.20 37.49
C HIS A 306 -12.69 18.13 36.74
N ILE A 307 -12.27 17.77 35.52
CA ILE A 307 -12.65 16.51 34.87
C ILE A 307 -11.39 15.87 34.31
N ASP A 308 -11.04 14.73 34.91
CA ASP A 308 -10.00 13.80 34.46
C ASP A 308 -10.41 13.06 33.17
N ASP A 309 -9.36 12.66 32.44
CA ASP A 309 -9.29 11.56 31.48
C ASP A 309 -10.07 11.64 30.16
N MET A 310 -9.45 12.25 29.13
CA MET A 310 -9.53 11.76 27.75
C MET A 310 -8.18 11.89 27.01
N SER A 311 -7.53 10.75 26.84
CA SER A 311 -6.54 10.35 25.82
C SER A 311 -6.04 11.43 24.86
N ASP A 312 -4.79 11.83 25.07
CA ASP A 312 -4.05 12.82 24.28
C ASP A 312 -3.31 12.10 23.13
N ASP A 313 -3.82 12.27 21.91
CA ASP A 313 -3.22 11.74 20.68
C ASP A 313 -3.50 12.74 19.54
N SER A 314 -2.94 13.95 19.62
CA SER A 314 -2.73 14.85 18.46
C SER A 314 -2.09 16.19 18.82
N LYS A 315 -0.76 16.26 18.64
CA LYS A 315 0.13 17.41 18.33
C LYS A 315 1.53 16.84 18.62
N ILE A 316 2.58 16.97 17.81
CA ILE A 316 3.35 18.15 17.37
C ILE A 316 4.15 17.64 16.13
N PHE A 317 4.23 18.27 14.95
CA PHE A 317 5.06 19.44 14.63
C PHE A 317 4.80 19.89 13.17
N PHE A 318 4.42 21.17 13.00
CA PHE A 318 4.83 21.99 11.86
C PHE A 318 5.23 23.36 12.42
N GLY A 319 6.36 23.88 11.95
CA GLY A 319 6.64 25.31 11.91
C GLY A 319 7.73 25.81 12.87
N SER A 320 8.93 26.01 12.34
CA SER A 320 9.45 27.37 12.12
C SER A 320 10.87 27.30 11.54
N GLY A 321 11.06 27.99 10.41
CA GLY A 321 12.38 28.24 9.87
C GLY A 321 13.13 29.29 10.69
N SER A 322 14.45 29.23 10.64
CA SER A 322 15.28 30.42 10.77
C SER A 322 16.56 30.21 9.98
N TYR A 323 16.77 31.12 9.04
CA TYR A 323 18.00 31.30 8.29
C TYR A 323 19.13 31.68 9.26
N ARG A 324 20.30 31.03 9.14
CA ARG A 324 21.56 31.74 9.34
C ARG A 324 22.72 31.09 8.57
N CYS A 325 23.22 31.87 7.63
CA CYS A 325 24.50 31.72 6.94
C CYS A 325 25.63 32.20 7.87
N MET A 326 26.80 31.54 7.82
CA MET A 326 28.18 32.04 7.97
C MET A 326 29.09 30.80 8.10
N ILE A 327 29.91 30.47 7.10
CA ILE A 327 31.33 30.85 6.98
C ILE A 327 32.10 30.62 8.28
N GLN A 328 32.84 29.50 8.37
CA GLN A 328 34.31 29.47 8.32
C GLN A 328 34.82 28.02 8.21
#